data_AF-A0A1M5CD54-F1
#
_entry.id   AF-A0A1M5CD54-F1
#
_cell.length_a   1.000
_cell.length_b   1.000
_cell.length_c   1.000
_cell.angle_alpha   90.00
_cell.angle_beta   90.00
_cell.angle_gamma   90.00
#
_symmetry.space_group_name_H-M   'P 1'
#
loop_
_entity.id
_entity.type
_entity.pdbx_description
1 polymer ?
#
loop_
_entity_poly.entity_id
_entity_poly.type
_entity_poly.pdbx_seq_one_letter_code
_entity_poly.pdbx_strand_id
1 'polypeptide(L)'
;MFQNEVLVSIARKYNKSVAQVILRWLTQRGVVVIPKSVHKERIIENFNIFDFELGQEDMERIATLDTKKSLFLSHNDPETVRWLSNVKFDI
;
A
#
# COMPACT_ATOMS: atom_id res chain seq x y z
N MET A 1 2.22 -9.50 0.72
CA MET A 1 1.18 -8.46 0.95
C MET A 1 -0.20 -8.93 0.49
N PHE A 2 -0.46 -9.18 -0.80
CA PHE A 2 -1.82 -9.47 -1.31
C PHE A 2 -2.49 -10.76 -0.80
N GLN A 3 -1.72 -11.71 -0.26
CA GLN A 3 -2.24 -12.92 0.38
C GLN A 3 -2.20 -12.85 1.92
N ASN A 4 -1.88 -11.70 2.51
CA ASN A 4 -1.88 -11.56 3.97
C ASN A 4 -3.29 -11.80 4.52
N GLU A 5 -3.41 -12.71 5.49
CA GLU A 5 -4.71 -13.18 5.98
C GLU A 5 -5.56 -12.07 6.60
N VAL A 6 -4.94 -11.11 7.30
CA VAL A 6 -5.65 -9.95 7.88
C VAL A 6 -6.28 -9.15 6.75
N LEU A 7 -5.49 -8.77 5.74
CA LEU A 7 -5.98 -7.99 4.59
C LEU A 7 -7.04 -8.75 3.78
N VAL A 8 -6.86 -10.05 3.56
CA VAL A 8 -7.83 -10.90 2.85
C VAL A 8 -9.15 -11.00 3.63
N SER A 9 -9.09 -11.14 4.96
CA SER A 9 -10.29 -11.21 5.80
C SER A 9 -11.09 -9.90 5.75
N ILE A 10 -10.41 -8.75 5.80
CA ILE A 10 -11.02 -7.42 5.70
C ILE A 10 -11.57 -7.20 4.28
N ALA A 11 -10.82 -7.56 3.25
CA ALA A 11 -11.26 -7.47 1.85
C ALA A 11 -12.57 -8.25 1.62
N ARG A 12 -12.68 -9.47 2.17
CA ARG A 12 -13.92 -10.26 2.14
C ARG A 12 -15.07 -9.58 2.86
N LYS A 13 -14.84 -9.01 4.06
CA LYS A 13 -15.87 -8.31 4.86
C LYS A 13 -16.55 -7.18 4.06
N TYR A 14 -15.77 -6.44 3.27
CA TYR A 14 -16.28 -5.31 2.49
C TYR A 14 -16.64 -5.66 1.03
N ASN A 15 -16.45 -6.92 0.62
CA ASN A 15 -16.55 -7.35 -0.78
C ASN A 15 -15.69 -6.47 -1.71
N LYS A 16 -14.44 -6.24 -1.30
CA LYS A 16 -13.44 -5.43 -2.03
C LYS A 16 -12.19 -6.27 -2.28
N SER A 17 -11.32 -5.79 -3.16
CA SER A 17 -9.99 -6.37 -3.32
C SER A 17 -9.05 -5.94 -2.19
N VAL A 18 -7.96 -6.69 -1.97
CA VAL A 18 -6.92 -6.30 -1.02
C VAL A 18 -6.26 -4.97 -1.41
N ALA A 19 -6.15 -4.69 -2.71
CA ALA A 19 -5.62 -3.40 -3.18
C ALA A 19 -6.53 -2.24 -2.75
N GLN A 20 -7.85 -2.39 -2.95
CA GLN A 20 -8.82 -1.38 -2.51
C GLN A 20 -8.78 -1.16 -0.99
N VAL A 21 -8.66 -2.21 -0.19
CA VAL A 21 -8.52 -2.10 1.28
C VAL A 21 -7.27 -1.32 1.67
N ILE A 22 -6.11 -1.62 1.06
CA ILE A 22 -4.85 -0.90 1.35
C ILE A 22 -4.98 0.58 0.98
N LEU A 23 -5.52 0.88 -0.21
CA LEU A 23 -5.68 2.26 -0.67
C LEU A 23 -6.69 3.02 0.19
N ARG A 24 -7.80 2.38 0.59
CA ARG A 24 -8.77 2.96 1.51
C ARG A 24 -8.15 3.25 2.88
N TRP A 25 -7.37 2.32 3.43
CA TRP A 25 -6.69 2.51 4.70
C TRP A 25 -5.73 3.71 4.70
N LEU A 26 -4.95 3.87 3.63
CA LEU A 26 -4.05 5.03 3.47
C LEU A 26 -4.84 6.34 3.36
N THR A 27 -5.83 6.40 2.48
CA THR A 27 -6.62 7.62 2.23
C THR A 27 -7.46 8.04 3.43
N GLN A 28 -8.02 7.09 4.18
CA GLN A 28 -8.78 7.37 5.41
C GLN A 28 -7.89 7.92 6.54
N ARG A 29 -6.58 7.67 6.50
CA ARG A 29 -5.58 8.30 7.39
C ARG A 29 -5.12 9.68 6.89
N GLY A 30 -5.70 10.20 5.81
CA GLY A 30 -5.29 11.45 5.18
C GLY A 30 -4.00 11.35 4.35
N VAL A 31 -3.55 10.15 4.01
CA VAL A 31 -2.36 9.95 3.17
C VAL A 31 -2.76 9.91 1.70
N VAL A 32 -2.19 10.82 0.89
CA VAL A 32 -2.35 10.81 -0.57
C VAL A 32 -1.61 9.62 -1.17
N VAL A 33 -2.25 8.89 -2.09
CA VAL A 33 -1.73 7.65 -2.69
C VAL A 33 -1.55 7.78 -4.21
N ILE A 34 -0.51 7.12 -4.74
CA ILE A 34 -0.18 7.09 -6.19
C ILE A 34 -0.06 5.64 -6.69
N PRO A 35 -1.16 4.85 -6.74
CA PRO A 35 -1.09 3.48 -7.22
C PRO A 35 -0.77 3.42 -8.72
N LYS A 36 0.21 2.60 -9.10
CA LYS A 36 0.57 2.38 -10.51
C LYS A 36 -0.09 1.12 -11.06
N SER A 37 -0.69 1.22 -12.24
CA SER A 37 -1.13 0.07 -13.04
C SER A 37 -1.04 0.40 -14.53
N VAL A 38 -0.87 -0.62 -15.36
CA VAL A 38 -1.02 -0.54 -16.83
C VAL A 38 -2.33 -1.18 -17.31
N HIS A 39 -3.02 -1.92 -16.43
CA HIS A 39 -4.28 -2.59 -16.73
C HIS A 39 -5.44 -1.68 -16.36
N LYS A 40 -6.31 -1.41 -17.33
CA LYS A 40 -7.46 -0.49 -17.20
C LYS A 40 -8.39 -0.90 -16.07
N GLU A 41 -8.65 -2.19 -15.94
CA GLU A 41 -9.55 -2.76 -14.93
C GLU A 41 -9.04 -2.44 -13.53
N ARG A 42 -7.72 -2.58 -13.31
CA ARG A 42 -7.07 -2.24 -12.03
C ARG A 42 -7.01 -0.74 -11.78
N ILE A 43 -6.87 0.08 -12.81
CA ILE A 43 -6.92 1.56 -12.66
C ILE A 43 -8.29 1.97 -12.14
N ILE A 44 -9.36 1.43 -12.73
CA ILE A 44 -10.73 1.67 -12.30
C ILE A 44 -10.95 1.12 -10.88
N GLU A 45 -10.53 -0.12 -10.61
CA GLU A 45 -10.64 -0.74 -9.29
C GLU A 45 -9.93 0.09 -8.20
N ASN A 46 -8.70 0.54 -8.46
CA ASN A 46 -7.91 1.35 -7.52
C ASN A 46 -8.53 2.73 -7.24
N PHE A 47 -9.32 3.28 -8.18
CA PHE A 47 -10.03 4.54 -7.98
C PHE A 47 -11.34 4.36 -7.20
N ASN A 48 -11.98 3.21 -7.33
CA ASN A 48 -13.25 2.87 -6.66
C ASN A 48 -13.03 2.45 -5.19
N ILE A 49 -12.53 3.37 -4.38
CA ILE A 49 -12.21 3.15 -2.96
C ILE A 49 -12.96 4.08 -1.99
N PHE A 50 -13.83 4.94 -2.52
CA PHE A 50 -14.56 5.95 -1.73
C PHE A 50 -16.03 5.58 -1.47
N ASP A 51 -16.46 4.42 -1.97
CA ASP A 51 -17.80 3.87 -1.77
C ASP A 51 -17.91 2.95 -0.53
N PHE A 52 -16.84 2.86 0.27
CA PHE A 52 -16.83 2.14 1.54
C PHE A 52 -15.88 2.81 2.54
N GLU A 53 -16.03 2.45 3.81
CA GLU A 53 -15.21 2.94 4.91
C GLU A 53 -14.76 1.79 5.81
N LEU A 54 -13.50 1.82 6.23
CA LEU A 54 -12.96 0.84 7.17
C LEU A 54 -13.37 1.22 8.59
N GLY A 55 -13.90 0.27 9.35
CA GLY A 55 -14.21 0.47 10.76
C GLY A 55 -12.93 0.63 11.59
N GLN A 56 -13.05 1.22 12.78
CA GLN A 56 -11.92 1.47 13.68
C GLN A 56 -11.13 0.18 13.99
N GLU A 57 -11.82 -0.94 14.25
CA GLU A 57 -11.18 -2.24 14.48
C GLU A 57 -10.36 -2.70 13.27
N ASP A 58 -10.87 -2.54 12.04
CA ASP A 58 -10.13 -2.93 10.83
C ASP A 58 -8.91 -2.03 10.62
N MET A 59 -9.05 -0.72 10.91
CA MET A 59 -7.95 0.24 10.86
C MET A 59 -6.82 -0.16 11.83
N GLU A 60 -7.18 -0.57 13.06
CA GLU A 60 -6.24 -1.04 14.08
C GLU A 60 -5.61 -2.38 13.71
N ARG A 61 -6.39 -3.33 13.20
CA ARG A 61 -5.87 -4.62 12.73
C ARG A 61 -4.83 -4.44 11.63
N ILE A 62 -5.07 -3.55 10.66
CA ILE A 62 -4.08 -3.25 9.62
C ILE A 62 -2.82 -2.60 10.23
N ALA A 63 -2.96 -1.74 11.23
CA ALA A 63 -1.82 -1.10 11.89
C ALA A 63 -0.87 -2.10 12.57
N THR A 64 -1.36 -3.25 13.02
CA THR A 64 -0.53 -4.31 13.62
C THR A 64 0.43 -4.98 12.62
N LEU A 65 0.23 -4.76 11.31
CA LEU A 65 1.09 -5.31 10.25
C LEU A 65 2.38 -4.53 10.03
N ASP A 66 2.56 -3.38 10.69
CA ASP A 66 3.76 -2.55 10.52
C ASP A 66 5.02 -3.25 11.06
N THR A 67 6.01 -3.41 10.20
CA THR A 67 7.32 -4.00 10.54
C THR A 67 8.39 -2.95 10.82
N LYS A 68 8.08 -1.66 10.63
CA LYS A 68 9.01 -0.53 10.73
C LYS A 68 10.23 -0.65 9.82
N LYS A 69 10.14 -1.45 8.75
CA LYS A 69 11.22 -1.68 7.78
C LYS A 69 10.73 -1.37 6.38
N SER A 70 11.58 -0.68 5.61
CA SER A 70 11.40 -0.51 4.17
C SER A 70 11.42 -1.87 3.47
N LEU A 71 10.57 -2.04 2.46
CA LEU A 71 10.57 -3.24 1.60
C LEU A 71 11.68 -3.22 0.54
N PHE A 72 12.36 -2.08 0.37
CA PHE A 72 13.41 -1.91 -0.64
C PHE A 72 14.75 -1.67 0.05
N LEU A 73 15.03 -0.41 0.37
CA LEU A 73 16.33 0.06 0.83
C LEU A 73 16.17 0.83 2.14
N SER A 74 17.20 0.77 2.97
CA SER A 74 17.35 1.65 4.13
C SER A 74 18.15 2.88 3.70
N HIS A 75 17.53 4.07 3.74
CA HIS A 75 18.22 5.31 3.39
C HIS A 75 19.31 5.71 4.41
N ASN A 76 19.32 5.07 5.58
CA ASN A 76 20.32 5.29 6.62
C ASN A 76 21.51 4.31 6.53
N ASP A 77 21.51 3.39 5.56
CA ASP A 77 22.62 2.47 5.32
C ASP A 77 23.68 3.13 4.41
N PRO A 78 24.95 3.28 4.84
CA PRO A 78 26.00 3.92 4.05
C PRO A 78 26.23 3.29 2.67
N GLU A 79 26.07 1.96 2.55
CA GLU A 79 26.26 1.27 1.26
C GLU A 79 25.13 1.60 0.28
N THR A 80 23.89 1.65 0.75
CA THR A 80 22.73 2.12 -0.02
C THR A 80 22.95 3.55 -0.54
N VAL A 81 23.43 4.46 0.32
CA VAL A 81 23.70 5.86 -0.07
C VAL A 81 24.80 5.95 -1.13
N ARG A 82 25.89 5.19 -0.94
CA ARG A 82 26.99 5.12 -1.91
C ARG A 82 26.49 4.62 -3.26
N TRP A 83 25.68 3.56 -3.28
CA TRP A 83 25.12 3.02 -4.51
C TRP A 83 24.24 4.05 -5.23
N LEU A 84 23.24 4.62 -4.56
CA LEU A 84 22.32 5.60 -5.13
C LEU A 84 23.04 6.81 -5.75
N SER A 85 24.10 7.29 -5.10
CA SER A 85 24.88 8.45 -5.58
C SER A 85 25.66 8.18 -6.87
N ASN A 86 25.90 6.91 -7.20
CA ASN A 86 26.65 6.51 -8.38
C ASN A 86 25.77 5.99 -9.53
N VAL A 87 24.46 5.81 -9.31
CA VAL A 87 23.53 5.43 -10.37
C VAL A 87 23.42 6.58 -11.37
N LYS A 88 23.71 6.31 -12.64
CA LYS A 88 23.52 7.23 -13.76
C LYS A 88 22.61 6.58 -14.78
N PHE A 89 21.65 7.35 -15.26
CA PHE A 89 20.81 6.96 -16.38
C PHE A 89 21.16 7.84 -17.56
N ASP A 90 21.19 7.24 -18.75
CA ASP A 90 21.24 7.98 -20.00
C ASP A 90 19.78 8.31 -20.36
N ILE A 91 19.34 9.50 -19.97
CA ILE A 91 17.96 10.00 -20.10
C ILE A 91 17.91 11.29 -20.91
#